data_AF-A0A5C5SIC0-F1
#
_entry.id   AF-A0A5C5SIC0-F1
#
_cell.length_a   1.000
_cell.length_b   1.000
_cell.length_c   1.000
_cell.angle_alpha   90.00
_cell.angle_beta   90.00
_cell.angle_gamma   90.00
#
_symmetry.space_group_name_H-M   'P 1'
#
loop_
_entity.id
_entity.type
_entity.pdbx_description
1 polymer ?
#
loop_
_entity_poly.entity_id
_entity_poly.type
_entity_poly.pdbx_seq_one_letter_code
_entity_poly.pdbx_strand_id
1 'polypeptide(L)'
;MSLIIVAIFIILLNYLVNKFAANNRKKWFISAAVTILLIAPLVFEVTLQVIGRYSGDGIGGSVAGLTFAVIIFINGVVFLLIALFSKKVRYN
;
A
#
# COMPACT_ATOMS: atom_id res chain seq x y z
N MET A 1 1.82 -18.46 6.28
CA MET A 1 0.67 -18.26 5.38
C MET A 1 0.32 -16.78 5.19
N SER A 2 0.22 -15.97 6.26
CA SER A 2 -0.18 -14.54 6.16
C SER A 2 0.83 -13.60 5.46
N LEU A 3 2.14 -13.75 5.74
CA LEU A 3 3.17 -12.86 5.16
C LEU A 3 3.35 -13.00 3.63
N ILE A 4 3.15 -14.21 3.09
CA ILE A 4 3.29 -14.47 1.65
C ILE A 4 2.21 -13.73 0.88
N ILE A 5 0.97 -13.72 1.39
CA ILE A 5 -0.15 -13.01 0.77
C ILE A 5 0.14 -11.51 0.72
N VAL A 6 0.63 -10.93 1.82
CA VAL A 6 1.01 -9.51 1.89
C VAL A 6 2.16 -9.21 0.93
N ALA A 7 3.17 -10.08 0.83
CA ALA A 7 4.28 -9.90 -0.09
C ALA A 7 3.82 -9.92 -1.56
N ILE A 8 2.98 -10.89 -1.95
CA ILE A 8 2.40 -10.96 -3.30
C ILE A 8 1.57 -9.71 -3.58
N PHE A 9 0.76 -9.27 -2.61
CA PHE A 9 -0.03 -8.05 -2.75
C PHE A 9 0.84 -6.81 -2.98
N ILE A 10 1.95 -6.66 -2.24
CA ILE A 10 2.90 -5.55 -2.43
C ILE A 10 3.55 -5.60 -3.81
N ILE A 11 3.97 -6.78 -4.27
CA ILE A 11 4.58 -6.96 -5.60
C ILE A 11 3.59 -6.55 -6.70
N LEU A 12 2.33 -7.01 -6.60
CA LEU A 12 1.27 -6.65 -7.54
C LEU A 12 0.96 -5.14 -7.49
N LEU A 13 0.87 -4.57 -6.30
CA LEU A 13 0.64 -3.14 -6.11
C LEU A 13 1.76 -2.32 -6.76
N ASN A 14 3.03 -2.68 -6.51
CA ASN A 14 4.19 -2.03 -7.10
C ASN A 14 4.18 -2.14 -8.63
N TYR A 15 3.87 -3.33 -9.17
CA TYR A 15 3.77 -3.54 -10.61
C TYR A 15 2.67 -2.67 -11.23
N LEU A 16 1.48 -2.64 -10.62
CA LEU A 16 0.35 -1.83 -11.08
C LEU A 16 0.65 -0.33 -11.02
N VAL A 17 1.22 0.14 -9.92
CA VAL A 17 1.60 1.55 -9.76
C VAL A 17 2.67 1.94 -10.77
N ASN A 18 3.69 1.11 -10.97
CA ASN A 18 4.73 1.38 -11.96
C ASN A 18 4.16 1.45 -13.38
N LYS A 19 3.28 0.51 -13.74
CA LYS A 19 2.60 0.49 -15.04
C LYS A 19 1.66 1.68 -15.24
N PHE A 20 0.91 2.07 -14.21
CA PHE A 20 -0.03 3.17 -14.27
C PHE A 20 0.66 4.53 -14.29
N ALA A 21 1.64 4.72 -13.40
CA ALA A 21 2.30 5.98 -13.19
C ALA A 21 3.32 6.30 -14.28
N ALA A 22 4.07 5.29 -14.77
CA ALA A 22 5.07 5.44 -15.82
C ALA A 22 5.94 6.70 -15.60
N ASN A 23 6.10 7.55 -16.63
CA ASN A 23 6.84 8.81 -16.55
C ASN A 23 6.01 10.02 -16.06
N ASN A 24 4.80 9.81 -15.54
CA ASN A 24 3.93 10.89 -15.13
C ASN A 24 3.99 11.13 -13.61
N ARG A 25 4.67 12.21 -13.21
CA ARG A 25 4.79 12.66 -11.83
C ARG A 25 3.45 12.78 -11.09
N LYS A 26 2.39 13.29 -11.76
CA LYS A 26 1.07 13.44 -11.13
C LYS A 26 0.48 12.08 -10.76
N LYS A 27 0.66 11.09 -11.63
CA LYS A 27 0.15 9.73 -11.39
C LYS A 27 0.90 9.04 -10.26
N TRP A 28 2.20 9.29 -10.09
CA TRP A 28 2.96 8.83 -8.92
C TRP A 28 2.40 9.43 -7.62
N PHE A 29 2.11 10.73 -7.60
CA PHE A 29 1.46 11.39 -6.45
C PHE A 29 0.09 10.80 -6.11
N ILE A 30 -0.76 10.60 -7.13
CA ILE A 30 -2.09 10.00 -6.93
C ILE A 30 -1.95 8.57 -6.39
N SER A 31 -1.03 7.78 -6.95
CA SER A 31 -0.80 6.40 -6.50
C SER A 31 -0.29 6.35 -5.06
N ALA A 32 0.58 7.27 -4.68
CA ALA A 32 1.04 7.43 -3.30
C ALA A 32 -0.12 7.79 -2.37
N ALA A 33 -0.92 8.80 -2.73
CA ALA A 33 -2.07 9.23 -1.94
C ALA A 33 -3.10 8.11 -1.76
N VAL A 34 -3.44 7.39 -2.83
CA VAL A 34 -4.35 6.22 -2.80
C VAL A 34 -3.78 5.12 -1.90
N THR A 35 -2.50 4.80 -2.04
CA THR A 35 -1.88 3.74 -1.24
C THR A 35 -1.87 4.08 0.24
N ILE A 36 -1.51 5.33 0.59
CA ILE A 36 -1.41 5.81 1.96
C ILE A 36 -2.80 5.97 2.61
N LEU A 37 -3.71 6.69 1.95
CA LEU A 37 -4.97 7.13 2.55
C LEU A 37 -6.10 6.10 2.42
N LEU A 38 -6.03 5.22 1.43
CA LEU A 38 -7.10 4.26 1.16
C LEU A 38 -6.63 2.83 1.39
N ILE A 39 -5.55 2.41 0.74
CA ILE A 39 -5.14 0.99 0.77
C ILE A 39 -4.63 0.58 2.15
N ALA A 40 -3.78 1.39 2.80
CA ALA A 40 -3.26 1.03 4.13
C ALA A 40 -4.37 0.88 5.20
N PRO A 41 -5.31 1.84 5.38
CA PRO A 41 -6.45 1.64 6.29
C PRO A 41 -7.36 0.48 5.89
N LEU A 42 -7.59 0.28 4.58
CA LEU A 42 -8.39 -0.85 4.10
C LEU A 42 -7.75 -2.20 4.48
N VAL A 43 -6.44 -2.33 4.33
CA VAL A 43 -5.70 -3.54 4.72
C VAL A 43 -5.80 -3.77 6.23
N PHE A 44 -5.75 -2.71 7.04
CA PHE A 44 -5.98 -2.81 8.49
C PHE A 44 -7.36 -3.40 8.78
N GLU A 45 -8.43 -2.78 8.26
CA GLU A 45 -9.81 -3.19 8.49
C GLU A 45 -10.09 -4.62 8.02
N VAL A 46 -9.63 -4.98 6.82
CA VAL A 46 -9.79 -6.34 6.29
C VAL A 46 -9.07 -7.35 7.16
N THR A 47 -7.84 -7.04 7.60
CA THR A 47 -7.08 -7.96 8.45
C THR A 47 -7.74 -8.14 9.81
N LEU A 48 -8.23 -7.05 10.41
CA LEU A 48 -8.91 -7.07 11.70
C LEU A 48 -10.21 -7.88 11.61
N GLN A 49 -11.00 -7.71 10.54
CA GLN A 49 -12.24 -8.47 10.34
C GLN A 49 -11.97 -9.95 10.06
N VAL A 50 -10.97 -10.27 9.25
CA VAL A 50 -10.63 -11.67 8.92
C VAL A 50 -10.07 -12.36 10.17
N ILE A 51 -9.03 -11.83 10.78
CA ILE A 51 -8.41 -12.48 11.93
C ILE A 51 -9.34 -12.45 13.15
N GLY A 52 -10.01 -11.33 13.39
CA GLY A 52 -10.97 -11.20 14.49
C GLY A 52 -12.15 -12.17 14.37
N ARG A 53 -12.68 -12.41 13.16
CA ARG A 53 -13.79 -13.36 12.95
C ARG A 53 -13.34 -14.82 12.91
N TYR A 54 -12.22 -15.13 12.24
CA TYR A 54 -11.83 -16.53 11.99
C TYR A 54 -10.91 -17.11 13.08
N SER A 55 -10.14 -16.27 13.77
CA SER A 55 -9.23 -16.72 14.84
C SER A 55 -9.76 -16.42 16.25
N GLY A 56 -10.83 -15.63 16.38
CA GLY A 56 -11.36 -15.17 17.67
C GLY A 56 -10.42 -14.26 18.46
N ASP A 57 -9.29 -13.87 17.87
CA ASP A 57 -8.24 -13.09 18.50
C ASP A 57 -8.31 -11.63 18.05
N GLY A 58 -9.06 -10.82 18.79
CA GLY A 58 -9.22 -9.39 18.51
C GLY A 58 -7.92 -8.61 18.67
N ILE A 59 -7.07 -8.98 19.63
CA ILE A 59 -5.81 -8.28 19.90
C ILE A 59 -4.77 -8.67 18.85
N GLY A 60 -4.58 -9.97 18.60
CA GLY A 60 -3.66 -10.43 17.55
C GLY A 60 -4.07 -9.98 16.16
N GLY A 61 -5.38 -9.93 15.87
CA GLY A 61 -5.91 -9.37 14.63
C GLY A 61 -5.57 -7.88 14.47
N SER A 62 -5.65 -7.11 15.54
CA SER A 62 -5.29 -5.68 15.54
C SER A 62 -3.79 -5.48 15.34
N VAL A 63 -2.93 -6.25 16.03
CA VAL A 63 -1.47 -6.17 15.89
C VAL A 63 -1.01 -6.58 14.49
N ALA A 64 -1.58 -7.66 13.94
CA ALA A 64 -1.27 -8.10 12.58
C ALA A 64 -1.77 -7.10 11.54
N GLY A 65 -3.00 -6.59 11.70
CA GLY A 65 -3.56 -5.55 10.83
C GLY A 65 -2.71 -4.29 10.82
N LEU A 66 -2.28 -3.83 12.00
CA LEU A 66 -1.43 -2.64 12.12
C LEU A 66 -0.08 -2.87 11.45
N THR A 67 0.52 -4.04 11.66
CA THR A 67 1.81 -4.42 11.05
C THR A 67 1.71 -4.38 9.52
N PHE A 68 0.65 -4.97 8.95
CA PHE A 68 0.46 -4.97 7.49
C PHE A 68 0.14 -3.59 6.95
N ALA A 69 -0.71 -2.82 7.63
CA ALA A 69 -1.03 -1.45 7.24
C ALA A 69 0.21 -0.55 7.25
N VAL A 70 1.10 -0.67 8.24
CA VAL A 70 2.36 0.08 8.30
C VAL A 70 3.27 -0.28 7.13
N ILE A 71 3.39 -1.57 6.77
CA ILE A 71 4.19 -1.98 5.61
C ILE A 71 3.64 -1.33 4.33
N ILE A 72 2.31 -1.36 4.12
CA ILE A 72 1.67 -0.72 2.95
C ILE A 72 1.85 0.80 2.97
N PHE A 73 1.74 1.41 4.14
CA PHE A 73 1.95 2.85 4.31
C PHE A 73 3.37 3.24 3.92
N ILE A 74 4.39 2.52 4.41
CA ILE A 74 5.79 2.75 4.04
C ILE A 74 5.97 2.62 2.51
N ASN A 75 5.33 1.63 1.89
CA ASN A 75 5.38 1.47 0.44
C ASN A 75 4.75 2.67 -0.31
N GLY A 76 3.63 3.19 0.19
CA GLY A 76 3.02 4.42 -0.31
C GLY A 76 3.92 5.66 -0.14
N VAL A 77 4.67 5.74 0.97
CA VAL A 77 5.69 6.79 1.17
C VAL A 77 6.81 6.67 0.14
N VAL A 78 7.26 5.46 -0.21
CA VAL A 78 8.23 5.26 -1.31
C VAL A 78 7.67 5.81 -2.62
N PHE A 79 6.40 5.56 -2.95
CA PHE A 79 5.78 6.15 -4.14
C PHE A 79 5.76 7.68 -4.09
N LEU A 80 5.50 8.26 -2.92
CA LEU A 80 5.52 9.71 -2.72
C LEU A 80 6.92 10.27 -2.96
N LEU A 81 7.97 9.62 -2.44
CA LEU A 81 9.37 9.99 -2.65
C LEU A 81 9.73 9.92 -4.14
N ILE A 82 9.33 8.85 -4.83
CA ILE A 82 9.51 8.75 -6.30
C ILE A 82 8.80 9.92 -6.99
N ALA A 83 7.57 10.25 -6.60
CA ALA A 83 6.83 11.39 -7.16
C ALA A 83 7.52 12.75 -6.89
N LEU A 84 8.16 12.91 -5.73
CA LEU A 84 8.86 14.13 -5.36
C LEU A 84 10.14 14.32 -6.16
N PHE A 85 10.93 13.26 -6.32
CA PHE A 85 12.22 13.30 -7.01
C PHE A 85 12.13 13.06 -8.53
N SER A 86 10.99 12.59 -9.04
CA SER A 86 10.79 12.44 -10.48
C SER A 86 10.72 13.82 -11.15
N LYS A 87 11.68 14.09 -12.04
CA LYS A 87 11.76 15.35 -12.81
C LYS A 87 10.47 15.50 -13.63
N LYS A 88 9.95 16.72 -13.70
CA LYS A 88 8.77 17.05 -14.53
C LYS A 88 9.19 16.85 -16.00
N VAL A 89 8.90 15.69 -16.59
CA VAL A 89 9.09 15.48 -18.03
C VAL A 89 8.07 16.39 -18.73
N ARG A 90 8.55 17.55 -19.17
CA ARG A 90 7.79 18.52 -19.96
C ARG A 90 7.74 17.97 -21.37
N TYR A 91 6.64 17.30 -21.74
CA TYR A 91 6.33 17.11 -23.15
C TYR A 91 5.98 18.51 -23.68
N ASN A 92 6.93 19.12 -24.39
CA ASN A 92 6.72 20.29 -25.24
C ASN A 92 5.89 19.86 -26.46
#